data_AF-A0A1J5PRR3-F1
#
_entry.id   AF-A0A1J5PRR3-F1
#
_cell.length_a   1.000
_cell.length_b   1.000
_cell.length_c   1.000
_cell.angle_alpha   90.00
_cell.angle_beta   90.00
_cell.angle_gamma   90.00
#
_symmetry.space_group_name_H-M   'P 1'
#
loop_
_entity.id
_entity.type
_entity.pdbx_description
1 polymer ?
#
loop_
_entity_poly.entity_id
_entity_poly.type
_entity_poly.pdbx_seq_one_letter_code
_entity_poly.pdbx_strand_id
1 'polypeptide(L)'
;MRFTKGASPEGGVWDKAADAARVQAALKAARLPQGAVRVHDLPGPTGESNRLSLFARAPVLCLGPSAAVAARQVAAVQAAGGVAVAVDGLLAPEVLSTLDGFSQALWWGDEAAARGYAMALAARRGPILPLVTEAPDAGRVLLERHVCIDTTASGGNAQLLAEVAAG
;
A
#
# COMPACT_ATOMS: atom_id res chain seq x y z
N MET A 1 -11.00 11.99 -3.59
CA MET A 1 -11.46 10.61 -3.86
C MET A 1 -11.19 10.30 -5.33
N ARG A 2 -10.54 9.17 -5.65
CA ARG A 2 -10.46 8.69 -7.04
C ARG A 2 -11.73 7.88 -7.32
N PHE A 3 -12.55 8.35 -8.25
CA PHE A 3 -13.73 7.62 -8.75
C PHE A 3 -13.32 6.93 -10.06
N THR A 4 -12.90 5.67 -9.97
CA THR A 4 -12.62 4.86 -11.15
C THR A 4 -13.72 3.81 -11.28
N LYS A 5 -14.17 3.56 -12.52
CA LYS A 5 -15.01 2.41 -12.81
C LYS A 5 -14.18 1.16 -12.52
N GLY A 6 -14.63 0.31 -11.59
CA GLY A 6 -13.93 -0.93 -11.27
C GLY A 6 -13.67 -1.78 -12.53
N ALA A 7 -12.57 -2.54 -12.51
CA ALA A 7 -12.29 -3.47 -13.60
C ALA A 7 -13.41 -4.52 -13.70
N SER A 8 -13.59 -5.10 -14.89
CA SER A 8 -14.50 -6.24 -15.05
C SER A 8 -14.10 -7.36 -14.09
N PRO A 9 -15.06 -8.00 -13.40
CA PRO A 9 -14.77 -9.07 -12.46
C PRO A 9 -14.03 -10.22 -13.17
N GLU A 10 -12.97 -10.72 -12.55
CA GLU A 10 -12.27 -11.92 -13.02
C GLU A 10 -12.97 -13.18 -12.51
N GLY A 11 -12.93 -14.23 -13.32
CA GLY A 11 -13.56 -15.52 -13.00
C GLY A 11 -12.71 -16.42 -12.11
N GLY A 12 -13.32 -17.54 -11.70
CA GLY A 12 -12.73 -18.54 -10.82
C GLY A 12 -13.39 -18.56 -9.45
N VAL A 13 -13.20 -19.66 -8.73
CA VAL A 13 -13.71 -19.83 -7.35
C VAL A 13 -12.65 -20.49 -6.50
N TRP A 14 -12.65 -20.16 -5.22
CA TRP A 14 -11.97 -20.94 -4.21
C TRP A 14 -12.77 -22.22 -3.95
N ASP A 15 -12.07 -23.34 -3.82
CA ASP A 15 -12.62 -24.66 -3.51
C ASP A 15 -12.68 -24.94 -2.00
N LYS A 16 -12.04 -24.09 -1.20
CA LYS A 16 -11.95 -24.21 0.26
C LYS A 16 -12.10 -22.85 0.94
N ALA A 17 -12.47 -22.88 2.22
CA ALA A 17 -12.43 -21.70 3.08
C ALA A 17 -10.98 -21.38 3.50
N ALA A 18 -10.66 -20.09 3.59
CA ALA A 18 -9.39 -19.64 4.16
C ALA A 18 -9.44 -19.70 5.70
N ASP A 19 -8.31 -20.07 6.30
CA ASP A 19 -8.11 -20.02 7.75
C ASP A 19 -7.70 -18.61 8.18
N ALA A 20 -8.58 -17.94 8.94
CA ALA A 20 -8.35 -16.59 9.47
C ALA A 20 -7.07 -16.48 10.33
N ALA A 21 -6.77 -17.50 11.15
CA ALA A 21 -5.59 -17.48 12.01
C ALA A 21 -4.31 -17.58 11.17
N ARG A 22 -4.34 -18.39 10.10
CA ARG A 22 -3.22 -18.50 9.17
C ARG A 22 -3.01 -17.19 8.39
N VAL A 23 -4.08 -16.51 7.99
CA VAL A 23 -4.01 -15.19 7.35
C VAL A 23 -3.40 -14.16 8.31
N GLN A 24 -3.87 -14.10 9.56
CA GLN A 24 -3.30 -13.19 10.57
C GLN A 24 -1.82 -13.47 10.84
N ALA A 25 -1.42 -14.75 10.90
CA ALA A 25 -0.02 -15.13 11.07
C ALA A 25 0.83 -14.70 9.87
N ALA A 26 0.33 -14.84 8.64
CA ALA A 26 1.02 -14.38 7.44
C ALA A 26 1.18 -12.85 7.41
N LEU A 27 0.15 -12.10 7.79
CA LEU A 27 0.22 -10.64 7.93
C LEU A 27 1.27 -10.21 8.97
N LYS A 28 1.31 -10.88 10.12
CA LYS A 28 2.33 -10.63 11.16
C LYS A 28 3.75 -10.99 10.72
N ALA A 29 3.90 -12.03 9.91
CA ALA A 29 5.19 -12.49 9.42
C ALA A 29 5.73 -11.67 8.23
N ALA A 30 4.86 -10.91 7.53
CA ALA A 30 5.23 -10.12 6.38
C ALA A 30 6.31 -9.08 6.74
N ARG A 31 7.39 -9.05 5.95
CA ARG A 31 8.52 -8.13 6.16
C ARG A 31 8.40 -6.95 5.21
N LEU A 32 8.31 -5.75 5.79
CA LEU A 32 8.41 -4.51 5.04
C LEU A 32 9.87 -4.16 4.78
N PRO A 33 10.20 -3.60 3.61
CA PRO A 33 11.49 -2.95 3.38
C PRO A 33 11.77 -1.90 4.46
N GLN A 34 12.99 -1.88 5.01
CA GLN A 34 13.36 -0.95 6.09
C GLN A 34 13.72 0.47 5.59
N GLY A 35 13.85 0.66 4.28
CA GLY A 35 14.22 1.94 3.66
C GLY A 35 13.16 2.47 2.71
N ALA A 36 13.44 3.65 2.17
CA ALA A 36 12.64 4.21 1.08
C ALA A 36 12.80 3.33 -0.17
N VAL A 37 11.68 2.98 -0.79
CA VAL A 37 11.61 2.32 -2.10
C VAL A 37 12.11 3.29 -3.19
N ARG A 38 11.89 4.59 -2.99
CA ARG A 38 12.32 5.66 -3.91
C ARG A 38 12.53 6.96 -3.14
N VAL A 39 13.53 7.74 -3.55
CA VAL A 39 13.82 9.07 -3.01
C VAL A 39 13.97 10.04 -4.17
N HIS A 40 13.34 11.20 -4.07
CA HIS A 40 13.41 12.29 -5.03
C HIS A 40 13.78 13.57 -4.28
N ASP A 41 14.88 14.20 -4.69
CA ASP A 41 15.17 15.56 -4.27
C ASP A 41 14.30 16.51 -5.10
N LEU A 42 13.55 17.37 -4.41
CA LEU A 42 12.64 18.32 -5.01
C LEU A 42 13.29 19.70 -5.07
N PRO A 43 12.97 20.51 -6.10
CA PRO A 43 13.41 21.89 -6.13
C PRO A 43 12.81 22.66 -4.95
N GLY A 44 13.56 23.64 -4.45
CA GLY A 44 13.15 24.51 -3.35
C GLY A 44 13.96 25.80 -3.34
N PRO A 45 13.61 26.76 -2.47
CA PRO A 45 14.38 27.99 -2.32
C PRO A 45 15.78 27.71 -1.76
N THR A 46 16.71 28.63 -2.05
CA THR A 46 18.08 28.57 -1.53
C THR A 46 18.05 28.56 0.00
N GLY A 47 18.82 27.66 0.60
CA GLY A 47 18.82 27.49 2.06
C GLY A 47 17.86 26.42 2.57
N GLU A 48 17.20 25.70 1.66
CA GLU A 48 16.36 24.55 2.01
C GLU A 48 16.78 23.30 1.25
N SER A 49 16.65 22.14 1.91
CA SER A 49 16.66 20.84 1.25
C SER A 49 15.26 20.24 1.33
N ASN A 50 14.67 19.96 0.16
CA ASN A 50 13.33 19.37 0.06
C ASN A 50 13.45 17.96 -0.54
N ARG A 51 13.01 16.94 0.20
CA ARG A 51 13.15 15.53 -0.20
C ARG A 51 11.84 14.78 -0.04
N LEU A 52 11.35 14.21 -1.13
CA LEU A 52 10.22 13.28 -1.16
C LEU A 52 10.71 11.85 -1.17
N SER A 53 10.32 11.06 -0.17
CA SER A 53 10.66 9.64 -0.06
C SER A 53 9.39 8.79 -0.06
N LEU A 54 9.44 7.63 -0.72
CA LEU A 54 8.34 6.67 -0.79
C LEU A 54 8.70 5.42 -0.02
N PHE A 55 7.82 4.99 0.87
CA PHE A 55 7.98 3.80 1.70
C PHE A 55 6.89 2.79 1.39
N ALA A 56 7.16 1.50 1.52
CA ALA A 56 6.08 0.50 1.43
C ALA A 56 5.05 0.75 2.55
N ARG A 57 3.75 0.73 2.21
CA ARG A 57 2.69 0.65 3.22
C ARG A 57 2.70 -0.72 3.89
N ALA A 58 1.92 -0.87 4.95
CA ALA A 58 1.59 -2.20 5.49
C ALA A 58 1.09 -3.14 4.37
N PRO A 59 1.27 -4.46 4.50
CA PRO A 59 0.92 -5.41 3.45
C PRO A 59 -0.48 -5.21 2.88
N VAL A 60 -0.60 -5.48 1.59
CA VAL A 60 -1.86 -5.52 0.86
C VAL A 60 -2.40 -6.94 0.91
N LEU A 61 -3.64 -7.12 1.37
CA LEU A 61 -4.27 -8.44 1.45
C LEU A 61 -4.93 -8.80 0.10
N CYS A 62 -4.44 -9.82 -0.59
CA CYS A 62 -4.95 -10.28 -1.87
C CYS A 62 -5.98 -11.40 -1.67
N LEU A 63 -7.26 -11.10 -1.92
CA LEU A 63 -8.39 -12.00 -1.65
C LEU A 63 -8.88 -12.78 -2.87
N GLY A 64 -8.43 -12.39 -4.07
CA GLY A 64 -9.09 -12.63 -5.37
C GLY A 64 -9.73 -14.00 -5.52
N PRO A 65 -10.81 -14.12 -6.31
CA PRO A 65 -11.80 -15.20 -6.19
C PRO A 65 -11.25 -16.60 -6.46
N SER A 66 -10.01 -16.74 -6.91
CA SER A 66 -9.30 -18.01 -7.02
C SER A 66 -7.81 -17.81 -6.74
N ALA A 67 -7.08 -18.91 -6.53
CA ALA A 67 -5.63 -18.89 -6.36
C ALA A 67 -4.90 -18.18 -7.51
N ALA A 68 -5.35 -18.36 -8.75
CA ALA A 68 -4.76 -17.72 -9.93
C ALA A 68 -4.92 -16.19 -9.90
N VAL A 69 -6.10 -15.71 -9.49
CA VAL A 69 -6.37 -14.27 -9.39
C VAL A 69 -5.64 -13.67 -8.20
N ALA A 70 -5.60 -14.34 -7.06
CA ALA A 70 -4.82 -13.90 -5.89
C ALA A 70 -3.32 -13.78 -6.22
N ALA A 71 -2.76 -14.72 -7.00
CA ALA A 71 -1.38 -14.64 -7.47
C ALA A 71 -1.13 -13.43 -8.39
N ARG A 72 -2.07 -13.11 -9.28
CA ARG A 72 -2.01 -11.89 -10.11
C ARG A 72 -2.10 -10.61 -9.29
N GLN A 73 -2.95 -10.59 -8.26
CA GLN A 73 -3.02 -9.48 -7.33
C GLN A 73 -1.69 -9.26 -6.60
N VAL A 74 -1.05 -10.34 -6.13
CA VAL A 74 0.29 -10.28 -5.52
C VAL A 74 1.30 -9.67 -6.49
N ALA A 75 1.34 -10.17 -7.74
CA ALA A 75 2.25 -9.65 -8.76
C ALA A 75 2.03 -8.15 -9.03
N ALA A 76 0.77 -7.71 -9.13
CA ALA A 76 0.44 -6.30 -9.35
C ALA A 76 0.88 -5.39 -8.20
N VAL A 77 0.68 -5.83 -6.95
CA VAL A 77 1.14 -5.09 -5.76
C VAL A 77 2.66 -4.98 -5.74
N GLN A 78 3.37 -6.08 -6.01
CA GLN A 78 4.83 -6.12 -6.02
C GLN A 78 5.40 -5.25 -7.15
N ALA A 79 4.80 -5.29 -8.34
CA ALA A 79 5.18 -4.44 -9.46
C ALA A 79 5.01 -2.94 -9.16
N ALA A 80 4.04 -2.59 -8.31
CA ALA A 80 3.84 -1.23 -7.81
C ALA A 80 4.78 -0.84 -6.64
N GLY A 81 5.67 -1.74 -6.20
CA GLY A 81 6.62 -1.53 -5.11
C GLY A 81 6.08 -1.85 -3.71
N GLY A 82 4.89 -2.46 -3.62
CA GLY A 82 4.24 -2.82 -2.37
C GLY A 82 4.62 -4.21 -1.85
N VAL A 83 4.15 -4.51 -0.64
CA VAL A 83 4.21 -5.86 -0.05
C VAL A 83 2.81 -6.46 -0.10
N ALA A 84 2.70 -7.73 -0.52
CA ALA A 84 1.44 -8.44 -0.63
C ALA A 84 1.41 -9.68 0.27
N VAL A 85 0.23 -10.02 0.77
CA VAL A 85 -0.09 -11.29 1.42
C VAL A 85 -1.34 -11.85 0.75
N ALA A 86 -1.25 -13.05 0.18
CA ALA A 86 -2.40 -13.74 -0.40
C ALA A 86 -3.09 -14.62 0.62
N VAL A 87 -4.42 -14.71 0.52
CA VAL A 87 -5.20 -15.76 1.19
C VAL A 87 -5.03 -17.10 0.47
N ASP A 88 -5.34 -18.18 1.17
CA ASP A 88 -5.37 -19.54 0.64
C ASP A 88 -6.76 -20.14 0.87
N GLY A 89 -7.73 -19.69 0.07
CA GLY A 89 -9.15 -20.03 0.20
C GLY A 89 -10.07 -18.80 0.26
N LEU A 90 -11.38 -19.05 0.25
CA LEU A 90 -12.40 -18.03 0.41
C LEU A 90 -12.40 -17.52 1.85
N LEU A 91 -12.02 -16.26 2.04
CA LEU A 91 -12.07 -15.62 3.35
C LEU A 91 -13.47 -15.04 3.57
N ALA A 92 -14.13 -15.41 4.67
CA ALA A 92 -15.41 -14.79 5.03
C ALA A 92 -15.24 -13.27 5.24
N PRO A 93 -16.11 -12.41 4.69
CA PRO A 93 -15.95 -10.96 4.77
C PRO A 93 -15.79 -10.43 6.19
N GLU A 94 -16.53 -10.98 7.14
CA GLU A 94 -16.57 -10.55 8.55
C GLU A 94 -15.19 -10.65 9.21
N VAL A 95 -14.33 -11.57 8.75
CA VAL A 95 -12.96 -11.71 9.23
C VAL A 95 -12.12 -10.46 8.97
N LEU A 96 -12.41 -9.71 7.90
CA LEU A 96 -11.73 -8.43 7.64
C LEU A 96 -12.01 -7.39 8.72
N SER A 97 -13.05 -7.52 9.53
CA SER A 97 -13.31 -6.61 10.65
C SER A 97 -12.33 -6.81 11.81
N THR A 98 -11.74 -8.00 11.94
CA THR A 98 -10.89 -8.39 13.08
C THR A 98 -9.41 -8.51 12.74
N LEU A 99 -9.05 -8.76 11.48
CA LEU A 99 -7.64 -8.84 11.07
C LEU A 99 -6.92 -7.51 11.27
N ASP A 100 -5.61 -7.52 11.50
CA ASP A 100 -4.79 -6.31 11.58
C ASP A 100 -3.52 -6.40 10.73
N GLY A 101 -2.73 -5.33 10.71
CA GLY A 101 -1.43 -5.34 10.04
C GLY A 101 -1.49 -5.29 8.51
N PHE A 102 -2.60 -4.83 7.92
CA PHE A 102 -2.72 -4.63 6.47
C PHE A 102 -3.22 -3.22 6.12
N SER A 103 -2.93 -2.76 4.90
CA SER A 103 -3.21 -1.38 4.46
C SER A 103 -4.44 -1.24 3.57
N GLN A 104 -4.86 -2.33 2.94
CA GLN A 104 -6.02 -2.46 2.06
C GLN A 104 -6.24 -3.92 1.66
N ALA A 105 -7.42 -4.25 1.13
CA ALA A 105 -7.71 -5.55 0.57
C ALA A 105 -8.04 -5.46 -0.93
N LEU A 106 -7.65 -6.46 -1.72
CA LEU A 106 -7.91 -6.55 -3.15
C LEU A 106 -8.91 -7.65 -3.44
N TRP A 107 -9.98 -7.31 -4.14
CA TRP A 107 -10.98 -8.27 -4.62
C TRP A 107 -11.31 -8.00 -6.08
N TRP A 108 -10.94 -8.92 -6.96
CA TRP A 108 -11.22 -8.83 -8.41
C TRP A 108 -12.25 -9.88 -8.82
N GLY A 109 -13.26 -10.10 -7.99
CA GLY A 109 -14.39 -11.00 -8.27
C GLY A 109 -15.70 -10.23 -8.37
N ASP A 110 -16.81 -10.90 -8.11
CA ASP A 110 -18.15 -10.34 -8.27
C ASP A 110 -18.47 -9.21 -7.26
N GLU A 111 -19.45 -8.38 -7.64
CA GLU A 111 -19.86 -7.19 -6.89
C GLU A 111 -20.56 -7.53 -5.56
N ALA A 112 -21.27 -8.66 -5.49
CA ALA A 112 -21.99 -9.06 -4.28
C ALA A 112 -21.00 -9.39 -3.15
N ALA A 113 -19.98 -10.19 -3.44
CA ALA A 113 -18.88 -10.45 -2.52
C ALA A 113 -18.07 -9.19 -2.22
N ALA A 114 -17.81 -8.34 -3.23
CA ALA A 114 -17.12 -7.06 -3.04
C ALA A 114 -17.83 -6.18 -2.00
N ARG A 115 -19.17 -6.09 -2.08
CA ARG A 115 -19.98 -5.33 -1.13
C ARG A 115 -19.83 -5.86 0.30
N GLY A 116 -19.81 -7.18 0.48
CA GLY A 116 -19.58 -7.82 1.78
C GLY A 116 -18.23 -7.41 2.38
N TYR A 117 -17.14 -7.51 1.59
CA TYR A 117 -15.81 -7.10 2.04
C TYR A 117 -15.73 -5.61 2.35
N ALA A 118 -16.34 -4.76 1.53
CA ALA A 118 -16.37 -3.31 1.76
C ALA A 118 -17.10 -2.95 3.07
N MET A 119 -18.23 -3.61 3.35
CA MET A 119 -18.98 -3.42 4.60
C MET A 119 -18.16 -3.84 5.83
N ALA A 120 -17.49 -5.00 5.76
CA ALA A 120 -16.66 -5.47 6.86
C ALA A 120 -15.46 -4.55 7.13
N LEU A 121 -14.82 -4.03 6.08
CA LEU A 121 -13.74 -3.05 6.21
C LEU A 121 -14.23 -1.72 6.80
N ALA A 122 -15.44 -1.26 6.41
CA ALA A 122 -16.04 -0.04 6.93
C ALA A 122 -16.42 -0.12 8.42
N ALA A 123 -16.71 -1.33 8.92
CA ALA A 123 -17.04 -1.55 10.33
C ALA A 123 -15.82 -1.54 11.27
N ARG A 124 -14.60 -1.51 10.71
CA ARG A 124 -13.35 -1.52 11.48
C ARG A 124 -13.18 -0.24 12.29
N ARG A 125 -12.55 -0.37 13.46
CA ARG A 125 -12.00 0.78 14.19
C ARG A 125 -10.60 1.10 13.67
N GLY A 126 -10.23 2.37 13.72
CA GLY A 126 -8.90 2.84 13.30
C GLY A 126 -8.88 3.36 11.87
N PRO A 127 -7.76 3.21 11.14
CA PRO A 127 -7.64 3.71 9.77
C PRO A 127 -8.68 3.12 8.83
N ILE A 128 -9.19 3.95 7.91
CA ILE A 128 -10.09 3.52 6.84
C ILE A 128 -9.26 2.70 5.83
N LEU A 129 -9.52 1.40 5.75
CA LEU A 129 -8.85 0.50 4.82
C LEU A 129 -9.73 0.29 3.59
N PRO A 130 -9.26 0.63 2.37
CA PRO A 130 -10.07 0.50 1.18
C PRO A 130 -10.15 -0.96 0.69
N LEU A 131 -11.28 -1.31 0.09
CA LEU A 131 -11.37 -2.43 -0.85
C LEU A 131 -10.98 -1.91 -2.24
N VAL A 132 -10.04 -2.58 -2.91
CA VAL A 132 -9.57 -2.21 -4.25
C VAL A 132 -9.99 -3.30 -5.23
N THR A 133 -10.78 -2.90 -6.24
CA THR A 133 -11.35 -3.79 -7.26
C THR A 133 -10.70 -3.61 -8.63
N GLU A 134 -9.51 -3.03 -8.65
CA GLU A 134 -8.71 -2.76 -9.86
C GLU A 134 -7.23 -3.04 -9.57
N ALA A 135 -6.40 -3.01 -10.61
CA ALA A 135 -4.95 -3.11 -10.46
C ALA A 135 -4.42 -1.92 -9.63
N PRO A 136 -3.68 -2.14 -8.53
CA PRO A 136 -3.13 -1.05 -7.75
C PRO A 136 -1.95 -0.37 -8.45
N ASP A 137 -1.73 0.90 -8.15
CA ASP A 137 -0.55 1.66 -8.56
C ASP A 137 0.33 2.01 -7.35
N ALA A 138 1.46 2.67 -7.60
CA ALA A 138 2.38 3.11 -6.57
C ALA A 138 1.69 4.00 -5.51
N GLY A 139 0.73 4.84 -5.91
CA GLY A 139 0.00 5.73 -5.00
C GLY A 139 -0.93 4.99 -4.03
N ARG A 140 -1.31 3.74 -4.35
CA ARG A 140 -2.10 2.89 -3.44
C ARG A 140 -1.23 2.03 -2.52
N VAL A 141 -0.03 1.64 -2.94
CA VAL A 141 0.79 0.68 -2.19
C VAL A 141 1.97 1.31 -1.44
N LEU A 142 2.33 2.55 -1.77
CA LEU A 142 3.39 3.30 -1.12
C LEU A 142 2.83 4.44 -0.26
N LEU A 143 3.55 4.78 0.80
CA LEU A 143 3.37 5.95 1.65
C LEU A 143 4.37 7.02 1.22
N GLU A 144 3.89 8.24 1.06
CA GLU A 144 4.71 9.41 0.77
C GLU A 144 5.18 10.07 2.07
N ARG A 145 6.46 10.43 2.14
CA ARG A 145 7.04 11.23 3.22
C ARG A 145 7.85 12.37 2.62
N HIS A 146 7.42 13.59 2.87
CA HIS A 146 8.16 14.79 2.52
C HIS A 146 8.95 15.29 3.73
N VAL A 147 10.24 15.56 3.56
CA VAL A 147 11.11 16.16 4.57
C VAL A 147 11.69 17.44 4.00
N CYS A 148 11.47 18.54 4.71
CA CYS A 148 12.03 19.86 4.42
C CYS A 148 13.00 20.23 5.56
N ILE A 149 14.22 20.60 5.20
CA ILE A 149 15.27 20.99 6.14
C ILE A 149 15.73 22.40 5.81
N ASP A 150 15.63 23.30 6.78
CA ASP A 150 16.30 24.60 6.74
C ASP A 150 17.81 24.39 6.97
N THR A 151 18.60 24.57 5.90
CA THR A 151 20.06 24.42 5.94
C THR A 151 20.77 25.71 6.37
N THR A 152 20.02 26.79 6.61
CA THR A 152 20.51 28.08 7.09
C THR A 152 20.27 28.33 8.57
N ALA A 153 19.62 27.39 9.26
CA ALA A 153 19.27 27.50 10.68
C ALA A 153 20.48 27.79 11.61
N SER A 154 21.71 27.49 11.19
CA SER A 154 22.94 27.80 11.93
C SER A 154 23.59 29.15 11.60
N GLY A 155 22.95 30.00 10.78
CA GLY A 155 23.38 31.38 10.51
C GLY A 155 24.17 31.62 9.22
N GLY A 156 24.19 30.66 8.28
CA GLY A 156 24.82 30.84 6.96
C GLY A 156 24.61 29.66 6.03
N ASN A 157 24.49 29.91 4.73
CA ASN A 157 24.33 28.86 3.72
C ASN A 157 25.72 28.38 3.24
N ALA A 158 26.11 27.17 3.63
CA ALA A 158 27.41 26.60 3.30
C ALA A 158 27.63 26.40 1.78
N GLN A 159 26.57 26.15 0.99
CA GLN A 159 26.67 26.06 -0.46
C GLN A 159 27.04 27.41 -1.08
N LEU A 160 26.39 28.49 -0.64
CA LEU A 160 26.71 29.85 -1.09
C LEU A 160 28.13 30.26 -0.69
N LEU A 161 28.59 29.86 0.50
CA LEU A 161 29.96 30.16 0.96
C LEU A 161 31.02 29.39 0.14
N ALA A 162 30.73 28.17 -0.29
CA ALA A 162 31.64 27.38 -1.11
C ALA A 162 31.73 27.88 -2.56
N GLU A 163 30.62 28.37 -3.14
CA GLU A 163 30.60 28.96 -4.49
C GLU A 163 31.42 30.25 -4.56
N VAL A 164 31.38 31.09 -3.53
CA VAL A 164 32.19 32.33 -3.45
C VAL A 164 33.68 32.03 -3.25
N ALA A 165 34.03 30.93 -2.58
CA ALA A 165 35.42 30.54 -2.35
C ALA A 165 36.11 29.87 -3.56
N ALA A 166 35.33 29.47 -4.57
CA ALA A 166 35.82 28.75 -5.75
C ALA A 166 35.93 29.63 -7.03
N GLY A 167 35.55 30.91 -6.94
CA GLY A 167 35.71 31.92 -8.01
C GLY A 167 36.81 32.92 -7.68
#